data_AF-A0A7C3C8U7-F1
#
_entry.id   AF-A0A7C3C8U7-F1
#
_cell.length_a   1.000
_cell.length_b   1.000
_cell.length_c   1.000
_cell.angle_alpha   90.00
_cell.angle_beta   90.00
_cell.angle_gamma   90.00
#
_symmetry.space_group_name_H-M   'P 1'
#
loop_
_entity.id
_entity.type
_entity.pdbx_description
1 polymer ?
#
loop_
_entity_poly.entity_id
_entity_poly.type
_entity_poly.pdbx_seq_one_letter_code
_entity_poly.pdbx_strand_id
1 'polypeptide(L)'
;TPAALAFESLGLNRLWPGNPVNRRYRCLDLDLEQAGEVEQPAGALLMFRREAWEKVGGLDERFQPLWFEDVDFLLRLHRAGYRIRYAPQTWAVHRGAHSVDKLPPERRQTYWYGSLLEYAAKHYSPGGRAMVGLAVLFGAAMRMPAGAALGRKAHSTPGYGRVMRQAVSFLARGLRRQRAPAASSTTSCPMV
;
A
#
# COMPACT_ATOMS: atom_id res chain seq x y z
N THR A 1 -6.65 1.20 -5.04
CA THR A 1 -6.39 1.74 -6.40
C THR A 1 -5.33 2.82 -6.33
N PRO A 2 -4.69 3.21 -7.46
CA PRO A 2 -3.75 4.32 -7.48
C PRO A 2 -4.33 5.62 -6.88
N ALA A 3 -5.59 5.95 -7.20
CA ALA A 3 -6.27 7.13 -6.69
C ALA A 3 -6.46 7.09 -5.16
N ALA A 4 -6.84 5.94 -4.60
CA ALA A 4 -6.98 5.80 -3.15
C ALA A 4 -5.66 6.05 -2.40
N LEU A 5 -4.55 5.48 -2.89
CA LEU A 5 -3.23 5.70 -2.29
C LEU A 5 -2.72 7.13 -2.49
N ALA A 6 -3.04 7.76 -3.62
CA ALA A 6 -2.74 9.18 -3.84
C ALA A 6 -3.51 10.08 -2.87
N PHE A 7 -4.82 9.87 -2.71
CA PHE A 7 -5.67 10.63 -1.79
C PHE A 7 -5.22 10.48 -0.34
N GLU A 8 -4.85 9.26 0.08
CA GLU A 8 -4.31 9.00 1.40
C GLU A 8 -2.96 9.72 1.60
N SER A 9 -2.05 9.60 0.63
CA SER A 9 -0.72 10.24 0.67
C SER A 9 -0.81 11.77 0.72
N LEU A 10 -1.75 12.36 -0.02
CA LEU A 10 -2.02 13.80 -0.03
C LEU A 10 -2.75 14.28 1.24
N GLY A 11 -3.32 13.36 2.03
CA GLY A 11 -4.11 13.71 3.21
C GLY A 11 -5.52 14.20 2.89
N LEU A 12 -5.97 14.05 1.64
CA LEU A 12 -7.31 14.45 1.20
C LEU A 12 -8.38 13.67 1.94
N ASN A 13 -8.13 12.40 2.26
CA ASN A 13 -9.06 11.59 3.06
C ASN A 13 -9.24 12.09 4.50
N ARG A 14 -8.29 12.88 5.02
CA ARG A 14 -8.40 13.52 6.34
C ARG A 14 -9.10 14.88 6.26
N LEU A 15 -8.86 15.63 5.18
CA LEU A 15 -9.48 16.95 4.96
C LEU A 15 -10.93 16.84 4.50
N TRP A 16 -11.25 15.81 3.71
CA TRP A 16 -12.59 15.53 3.22
C TRP A 16 -12.94 14.04 3.43
N PRO A 17 -13.33 13.64 4.65
CA PRO A 17 -13.59 12.23 4.98
C PRO A 17 -14.74 11.60 4.19
N GLY A 18 -15.72 12.38 3.75
CA GLY A 18 -16.88 11.90 2.99
C GLY A 18 -16.64 11.69 1.50
N ASN A 19 -15.42 11.91 0.99
CA ASN A 19 -15.16 11.81 -0.44
C ASN A 19 -15.39 10.37 -0.97
N PRO A 20 -15.88 10.18 -2.21
CA PRO A 20 -16.20 8.85 -2.74
C PRO A 20 -15.02 7.87 -2.75
N VAL A 21 -13.80 8.37 -2.96
CA VAL A 21 -12.57 7.55 -2.94
C VAL A 21 -12.33 7.00 -1.55
N ASN A 22 -12.47 7.81 -0.50
CA ASN A 22 -12.33 7.37 0.89
C ASN A 22 -13.43 6.41 1.32
N ARG A 23 -14.70 6.71 0.96
CA ARG A 23 -15.85 5.86 1.29
C ARG A 23 -15.67 4.46 0.74
N ARG A 24 -15.26 4.33 -0.53
CA ARG A 24 -14.92 3.04 -1.13
C ARG A 24 -13.68 2.42 -0.50
N TYR A 25 -12.61 3.19 -0.30
CA TYR A 25 -11.33 2.68 0.23
C TYR A 25 -11.45 2.12 1.66
N ARG A 26 -12.24 2.78 2.51
CA ARG A 26 -12.45 2.36 3.90
C ARG A 26 -13.73 1.54 4.10
N CYS A 27 -14.41 1.18 3.02
CA CYS A 27 -15.68 0.45 3.04
C CYS A 27 -16.69 1.07 4.03
N LEU A 28 -16.81 2.41 4.04
CA LEU A 28 -17.65 3.13 5.02
C LEU A 28 -19.16 2.83 4.88
N ASP A 29 -19.54 2.24 3.75
CA ASP A 29 -20.92 1.89 3.40
C ASP A 29 -21.19 0.39 3.54
N LEU A 30 -20.21 -0.38 4.02
CA LEU A 30 -20.36 -1.81 4.22
C LEU A 30 -21.12 -2.09 5.52
N ASP A 31 -22.19 -2.87 5.42
CA ASP A 31 -22.86 -3.42 6.59
C ASP A 31 -21.99 -4.53 7.19
N LEU A 32 -21.42 -4.26 8.38
CA LEU A 32 -20.54 -5.19 9.09
C LEU A 32 -21.30 -6.27 9.86
N GLU A 33 -22.64 -6.27 9.88
CA GLU A 33 -23.42 -7.37 10.44
C GLU A 33 -23.66 -8.48 9.41
N GLN A 34 -23.45 -8.19 8.13
CA GLN A 34 -23.70 -9.11 7.03
C GLN A 34 -22.41 -9.76 6.50
N ALA A 35 -22.46 -11.08 6.32
CA ALA A 35 -21.40 -11.80 5.63
C ALA A 35 -21.39 -11.44 4.14
N GLY A 36 -20.22 -11.14 3.58
CA GLY A 36 -20.12 -10.67 2.20
C GLY A 36 -18.72 -10.82 1.60
N GLU A 37 -18.63 -10.71 0.29
CA GLU A 37 -17.34 -10.65 -0.39
C GLU A 37 -16.67 -9.30 -0.11
N VAL A 38 -15.38 -9.34 0.19
CA VAL A 38 -14.55 -8.15 0.43
C VAL A 38 -13.24 -8.30 -0.31
N GLU A 39 -12.66 -7.21 -0.81
CA GLU A 39 -11.40 -7.28 -1.56
C GLU A 39 -10.19 -7.38 -0.64
N GLN A 40 -10.22 -6.65 0.49
CA GLN A 40 -9.04 -6.40 1.31
C GLN A 40 -9.41 -6.19 2.80
N PRO A 41 -9.74 -7.25 3.54
CA PRO A 41 -9.88 -7.17 5.00
C PRO A 41 -8.53 -6.90 5.69
N ALA A 42 -8.56 -6.49 6.95
CA ALA A 42 -7.35 -6.30 7.74
C ALA A 42 -6.65 -7.64 8.00
N GLY A 43 -5.31 -7.68 7.89
CA GLY A 43 -4.49 -8.85 8.22
C GLY A 43 -4.50 -9.29 9.70
N ALA A 44 -5.31 -8.66 10.56
CA ALA A 44 -5.39 -8.98 11.99
C ALA A 44 -6.04 -10.34 12.29
N LEU A 45 -6.96 -10.80 11.44
CA LEU A 45 -7.61 -12.11 11.56
C LEU A 45 -7.97 -12.63 10.16
N LEU A 46 -7.11 -13.49 9.62
CA LEU A 46 -7.32 -14.13 8.32
C LEU A 46 -7.28 -15.64 8.48
N MET A 47 -8.20 -16.33 7.80
CA MET A 47 -8.17 -17.77 7.62
C MET A 47 -8.17 -18.07 6.12
N PHE A 48 -7.27 -18.95 5.69
CA PHE A 48 -7.13 -19.34 4.30
C PHE A 48 -6.78 -20.82 4.19
N ARG A 49 -7.09 -21.42 3.04
CA ARG A 49 -6.70 -22.79 2.73
C ARG A 49 -5.19 -22.87 2.52
N ARG A 50 -4.55 -23.93 3.01
CA ARG A 50 -3.13 -24.19 2.79
C ARG A 50 -2.77 -24.16 1.30
N GLU A 51 -3.58 -24.80 0.46
CA GLU A 51 -3.38 -24.79 -1.00
C GLU A 51 -3.34 -23.38 -1.60
N ALA A 52 -4.16 -22.46 -1.08
CA ALA A 52 -4.22 -21.08 -1.57
C ALA A 52 -2.97 -20.30 -1.16
N TRP A 53 -2.48 -20.52 0.08
CA TRP A 53 -1.22 -19.95 0.58
C TRP A 53 -0.02 -20.39 -0.27
N GLU A 54 0.10 -21.71 -0.48
CA GLU A 54 1.20 -22.30 -1.27
C GLU A 54 1.14 -21.85 -2.73
N LYS A 55 -0.06 -21.81 -3.34
CA LYS A 55 -0.25 -21.39 -4.73
C LYS A 55 0.20 -19.96 -5.02
N VAL A 56 -0.01 -19.03 -4.09
CA VAL A 56 0.41 -17.63 -4.29
C VAL A 56 1.79 -17.32 -3.71
N GLY A 57 2.40 -18.24 -2.97
CA GLY A 57 3.73 -18.09 -2.38
C GLY A 57 3.75 -17.30 -1.06
N GLY A 58 2.68 -17.37 -0.25
CA GLY A 58 2.63 -16.73 1.07
C GLY A 58 2.75 -15.20 1.08
N LEU A 59 3.23 -14.62 2.18
CA LEU A 59 3.52 -13.18 2.29
C LEU A 59 4.84 -12.84 1.59
N ASP A 60 4.89 -11.69 0.92
CA ASP A 60 6.07 -11.27 0.17
C ASP A 60 7.05 -10.50 1.06
N GLU A 61 8.25 -11.05 1.24
CA GLU A 61 9.29 -10.49 2.11
C GLU A 61 9.88 -9.16 1.61
N ARG A 62 9.50 -8.67 0.43
CA ARG A 62 9.90 -7.31 0.02
C ARG A 62 9.23 -6.22 0.84
N PHE A 63 8.11 -6.51 1.50
CA PHE A 63 7.39 -5.58 2.38
C PHE A 63 8.00 -5.56 3.79
N GLN A 64 9.27 -5.15 3.88
CA GLN A 64 10.01 -5.09 5.13
C GLN A 64 10.07 -3.67 5.71
N PRO A 65 9.97 -3.52 7.05
CA PRO A 65 9.69 -4.56 8.04
C PRO A 65 8.19 -4.80 8.29
N LEU A 66 7.28 -3.99 7.71
CA LEU A 66 5.83 -4.14 7.85
C LEU A 66 5.02 -3.30 6.84
N TRP A 67 3.71 -3.57 6.82
CA TRP A 67 2.66 -3.00 5.96
C TRP A 67 2.70 -3.46 4.50
N PHE A 68 1.51 -3.61 3.93
CA PHE A 68 1.24 -4.01 2.55
C PHE A 68 1.55 -5.47 2.20
N GLU A 69 2.16 -6.25 3.10
CA GLU A 69 2.36 -7.69 2.92
C GLU A 69 1.03 -8.45 2.81
N ASP A 70 0.07 -8.11 3.67
CA ASP A 70 -1.28 -8.67 3.69
C ASP A 70 -2.10 -8.16 2.49
N VAL A 71 -1.98 -6.87 2.18
CA VAL A 71 -2.63 -6.24 1.01
C VAL A 71 -2.20 -6.88 -0.31
N ASP A 72 -0.90 -7.10 -0.48
CA ASP A 72 -0.34 -7.81 -1.62
C ASP A 72 -0.83 -9.26 -1.68
N PHE A 73 -0.79 -9.97 -0.55
CA PHE A 73 -1.24 -11.35 -0.47
C PHE A 73 -2.70 -11.51 -0.86
N LEU A 74 -3.60 -10.68 -0.34
CA LEU A 74 -5.02 -10.71 -0.66
C LEU A 74 -5.28 -10.37 -2.14
N LEU A 75 -4.55 -9.40 -2.69
CA LEU A 75 -4.64 -9.10 -4.13
C LEU A 75 -4.16 -10.26 -5.00
N ARG A 76 -3.08 -10.96 -4.60
CA ARG A 76 -2.60 -12.15 -5.31
C ARG A 76 -3.59 -13.31 -5.24
N LEU A 77 -4.22 -13.54 -4.08
CA LEU A 77 -5.31 -14.51 -3.94
C LEU A 77 -6.47 -14.19 -4.89
N HIS A 78 -6.92 -12.93 -4.90
CA HIS A 78 -7.99 -12.49 -5.78
C HIS A 78 -7.66 -12.71 -7.26
N ARG A 79 -6.43 -12.33 -7.69
CA ARG A 79 -5.93 -12.57 -9.05
C ARG A 79 -5.77 -14.05 -9.40
N ALA A 80 -5.58 -14.93 -8.42
CA ALA A 80 -5.52 -16.38 -8.59
C ALA A 80 -6.91 -17.05 -8.61
N GLY A 81 -8.00 -16.25 -8.58
CA GLY A 81 -9.38 -16.72 -8.68
C GLY A 81 -10.04 -17.04 -7.34
N TYR A 82 -9.37 -16.77 -6.21
CA TYR A 82 -9.98 -16.97 -4.89
C TYR A 82 -10.89 -15.80 -4.53
N ARG A 83 -11.99 -16.12 -3.85
CA ARG A 83 -12.89 -15.15 -3.24
C ARG A 83 -12.53 -14.97 -1.77
N ILE A 84 -12.56 -13.73 -1.32
CA ILE A 84 -12.30 -13.37 0.08
C ILE A 84 -13.64 -12.94 0.68
N ARG A 85 -14.01 -13.55 1.81
CA ARG A 85 -15.32 -13.35 2.44
C ARG A 85 -15.15 -12.89 3.88
N TYR A 86 -15.87 -11.83 4.24
CA TYR A 86 -16.03 -11.36 5.60
C TYR A 86 -17.08 -12.21 6.33
N ALA A 87 -16.78 -12.60 7.57
CA ALA A 87 -17.61 -13.47 8.40
C ALA A 87 -17.83 -12.82 9.78
N PRO A 88 -18.94 -12.10 10.00
CA PRO A 88 -19.15 -11.32 11.24
C PRO A 88 -19.26 -12.16 12.51
N GLN A 89 -19.58 -13.44 12.37
CA GLN A 89 -19.78 -14.39 13.47
C GLN A 89 -18.45 -14.84 14.09
N THR A 90 -17.33 -14.60 13.40
CA THR A 90 -15.99 -14.91 13.88
C THR A 90 -15.24 -13.63 14.14
N TRP A 91 -14.92 -13.35 15.40
CA TRP A 91 -14.24 -12.13 15.79
C TRP A 91 -13.14 -12.40 16.83
N ALA A 92 -12.16 -11.51 16.86
CA ALA A 92 -11.10 -11.47 17.86
C ALA A 92 -10.77 -10.02 18.19
N VAL A 93 -10.34 -9.77 19.43
CA VAL A 93 -9.89 -8.44 19.84
C VAL A 93 -8.45 -8.23 19.41
N HIS A 94 -8.22 -7.33 18.44
CA HIS A 94 -6.87 -6.95 18.04
C HIS A 94 -6.36 -5.77 18.87
N ARG A 95 -5.43 -6.03 19.81
CA ARG A 95 -4.66 -4.97 20.48
C ARG A 95 -3.56 -4.49 19.54
N GLY A 96 -3.90 -3.56 18.66
CA GLY A 96 -3.01 -3.05 17.62
C GLY A 96 -1.79 -2.30 18.15
N ALA A 97 -0.83 -2.08 17.26
CA ALA A 97 0.33 -1.21 17.44
C ALA A 97 1.32 -1.53 18.59
N HIS A 98 1.16 -2.61 19.35
CA HIS A 98 2.05 -2.94 20.48
C HIS A 98 3.57 -2.90 20.16
N SER A 99 3.97 -3.42 19.00
CA SER A 99 5.37 -3.35 18.53
C SER A 99 5.67 -2.05 17.77
N VAL A 100 4.68 -1.50 17.07
CA VAL A 100 4.81 -0.29 16.24
C VAL A 100 4.95 0.98 17.09
N ASP A 101 4.29 1.04 18.25
CA ASP A 101 4.34 2.18 19.17
C ASP A 101 5.71 2.32 19.85
N LYS A 102 6.52 1.26 19.84
CA LYS A 102 7.91 1.29 20.29
C LYS A 102 8.85 1.86 19.22
N LEU A 103 8.39 2.01 17.97
CA LEU A 103 9.20 2.56 16.88
C LEU A 103 9.16 4.09 16.89
N PRO A 104 10.31 4.75 16.65
CA PRO A 104 10.33 6.19 16.39
C PRO A 104 9.38 6.55 15.23
N PRO A 105 8.60 7.65 15.35
CA PRO A 105 7.62 8.05 14.34
C PRO A 105 8.20 8.15 12.92
N GLU A 106 9.47 8.53 12.80
CA GLU A 106 10.15 8.64 11.50
C GLU A 106 10.37 7.29 10.84
N ARG A 107 10.71 6.27 11.64
CA ARG A 107 10.91 4.91 11.13
C ARG A 107 9.59 4.35 10.66
N ARG A 108 8.53 4.51 11.47
CA ARG A 108 7.16 4.16 11.09
C ARG A 108 6.76 4.78 9.76
N GLN A 109 6.98 6.08 9.57
CA GLN A 109 6.70 6.75 8.29
C GLN A 109 7.53 6.16 7.14
N THR A 110 8.84 6.02 7.32
CA THR A 110 9.75 5.53 6.27
C THR A 110 9.40 4.11 5.82
N TYR A 111 9.00 3.25 6.76
CA TYR A 111 8.57 1.88 6.49
C TYR A 111 7.22 1.85 5.76
N TRP A 112 6.22 2.58 6.25
CA TRP A 112 4.90 2.61 5.61
C TRP A 112 4.96 3.11 4.16
N TYR A 113 5.66 4.24 3.92
CA TYR A 113 5.82 4.77 2.56
C TYR A 113 6.72 3.89 1.69
N GLY A 114 7.73 3.24 2.26
CA GLY A 114 8.57 2.28 1.54
C GLY A 114 7.75 1.11 0.99
N SER A 115 6.98 0.45 1.85
CA SER A 115 6.09 -0.65 1.48
C SER A 115 4.99 -0.22 0.51
N LEU A 116 4.41 0.98 0.69
CA LEU A 116 3.44 1.54 -0.25
C LEU A 116 4.03 1.71 -1.66
N LEU A 117 5.26 2.24 -1.75
CA LEU A 117 5.93 2.43 -3.04
C LEU A 117 6.30 1.08 -3.67
N GLU A 118 6.72 0.08 -2.90
CA GLU A 118 6.95 -1.28 -3.40
C GLU A 118 5.65 -1.92 -3.91
N TYR A 119 4.54 -1.74 -3.19
CA TYR A 119 3.22 -2.22 -3.62
C TYR A 119 2.79 -1.56 -4.94
N ALA A 120 2.92 -0.23 -5.03
CA ALA A 120 2.64 0.49 -6.26
C ALA A 120 3.53 -0.01 -7.40
N ALA A 121 4.81 -0.27 -7.12
CA ALA A 121 5.72 -0.85 -8.11
C ALA A 121 5.25 -2.20 -8.62
N LYS A 122 4.82 -3.08 -7.71
CA LYS A 122 4.44 -4.45 -8.02
C LYS A 122 3.14 -4.54 -8.82
N HIS A 123 2.16 -3.68 -8.55
CA HIS A 123 0.80 -3.89 -9.05
C HIS A 123 0.26 -2.85 -10.02
N TYR A 124 0.84 -1.65 -10.11
CA TYR A 124 0.28 -0.58 -10.93
C TYR A 124 1.00 -0.39 -12.25
N SER A 125 0.24 0.07 -13.25
CA SER A 125 0.77 0.50 -14.54
C SER A 125 1.79 1.63 -14.37
N PRO A 126 2.65 1.90 -15.38
CA PRO A 126 3.65 2.97 -15.27
C PRO A 126 3.06 4.34 -14.90
N GLY A 127 1.87 4.68 -15.44
CA GLY A 127 1.14 5.89 -15.06
C GLY A 127 0.61 5.86 -13.62
N GLY A 128 0.01 4.74 -13.20
CA GLY A 128 -0.47 4.58 -11.82
C GLY A 128 0.66 4.64 -10.79
N ARG A 129 1.82 4.06 -11.11
CA ARG A 129 3.06 4.16 -10.33
C ARG A 129 3.49 5.62 -10.21
N ALA A 130 3.60 6.34 -11.33
CA ALA A 130 4.01 7.73 -11.32
C ALA A 130 3.06 8.60 -10.47
N MET A 131 1.74 8.41 -10.59
CA MET A 131 0.76 9.15 -9.80
C MET A 131 0.96 8.94 -8.29
N VAL A 132 1.14 7.69 -7.84
CA VAL A 132 1.40 7.40 -6.43
C VAL A 132 2.73 8.00 -5.96
N GLY A 133 3.80 7.84 -6.75
CA GLY A 133 5.11 8.41 -6.42
C GLY A 133 5.09 9.93 -6.29
N LEU A 134 4.41 10.62 -7.21
CA LEU A 134 4.24 12.08 -7.17
C LEU A 134 3.38 12.51 -5.98
N ALA A 135 2.29 11.79 -5.69
CA ALA A 135 1.44 12.08 -4.53
C ALA A 135 2.19 11.91 -3.20
N VAL A 136 3.03 10.88 -3.07
CA VAL A 136 3.91 10.69 -1.89
C VAL A 136 4.92 11.83 -1.79
N LEU A 137 5.59 12.19 -2.89
CA LEU A 137 6.58 13.26 -2.91
C LEU A 137 5.95 14.60 -2.49
N PHE A 138 4.85 14.98 -3.14
CA PHE A 138 4.14 16.23 -2.84
C PHE A 138 3.55 16.23 -1.43
N GLY A 139 2.91 15.13 -1.02
CA GLY A 139 2.35 14.99 0.31
C GLY A 139 3.41 15.08 1.43
N ALA A 140 4.60 14.52 1.21
CA ALA A 140 5.71 14.64 2.14
C ALA A 140 6.28 16.06 2.18
N ALA A 141 6.43 16.70 1.01
CA ALA A 141 6.92 18.08 0.90
C ALA A 141 6.01 19.09 1.60
N MET A 142 4.68 18.95 1.48
CA MET A 142 3.72 19.82 2.16
C MET A 142 3.73 19.68 3.69
N ARG A 143 4.02 18.49 4.21
CA ARG A 143 3.98 18.21 5.66
C ARG A 143 5.24 18.64 6.40
N MET A 144 6.38 18.81 5.71
CA MET A 144 7.60 19.37 6.31
C MET A 144 7.42 20.78 6.90
N PRO A 145 6.93 21.79 6.16
CA PRO A 145 6.75 23.15 6.69
C PRO A 145 5.58 23.26 7.67
N ALA A 146 4.52 22.47 7.51
CA ALA A 146 3.37 22.46 8.42
C ALA A 146 3.74 22.02 9.86
N GLY A 147 4.72 21.11 9.99
CA GLY A 147 5.26 20.72 11.30
C GLY A 147 6.08 21.82 11.99
N ALA A 148 6.72 22.70 11.19
CA ALA A 148 7.51 23.82 11.70
C ALA A 148 6.64 25.04 12.07
N ALA A 149 5.56 25.30 11.32
CA ALA A 149 4.70 26.47 11.53
C ALA A 149 3.66 26.31 12.66
N LEU A 150 3.22 25.09 12.97
CA LEU A 150 2.10 24.86 13.91
C LEU A 150 2.51 24.69 15.38
N GLY A 151 3.79 24.84 15.75
CA GLY A 151 4.27 24.77 17.15
C GLY A 151 3.99 23.47 17.91
N ARG A 152 3.30 22.51 17.29
CA ARG A 152 3.06 21.16 17.82
C ARG A 152 4.41 20.46 17.80
N LYS A 153 4.92 20.03 18.97
CA LYS A 153 6.10 19.15 19.10
C LYS A 153 6.09 18.15 17.94
N ALA A 154 6.99 18.42 17.01
CA ALA A 154 6.86 18.03 15.62
C ALA A 154 6.62 16.53 15.51
N HIS A 155 5.60 16.14 14.74
CA HIS A 155 5.59 14.81 14.15
C HIS A 155 6.69 14.81 13.09
N SER A 156 7.90 14.62 13.60
CA SER A 156 9.20 14.47 12.98
C SER A 156 9.40 14.91 11.52
N THR A 157 9.87 16.14 11.36
CA THR A 157 10.45 16.69 10.12
C THR A 157 11.51 15.78 9.47
N PRO A 158 12.42 15.11 10.23
CA PRO A 158 13.38 14.15 9.66
C PRO A 158 12.76 12.97 8.90
N GLY A 159 11.57 12.51 9.28
CA GLY A 159 10.89 11.38 8.65
C GLY A 159 10.49 11.67 7.20
N TYR A 160 9.88 12.83 6.96
CA TYR A 160 9.45 13.23 5.62
C TYR A 160 10.61 13.46 4.65
N GLY A 161 11.78 13.92 5.12
CA GLY A 161 12.97 14.01 4.29
C GLY A 161 13.43 12.65 3.73
N ARG A 162 13.31 11.57 4.52
CA ARG A 162 13.58 10.20 4.04
C ARG A 162 12.53 9.72 3.04
N VAL A 163 11.26 9.98 3.32
CA VAL A 163 10.13 9.64 2.43
C VAL A 163 10.28 10.30 1.07
N MET A 164 10.66 11.59 1.02
CA MET A 164 10.91 12.30 -0.23
C MET A 164 12.03 11.64 -1.04
N ARG A 165 13.14 11.24 -0.40
CA ARG A 165 14.22 10.51 -1.08
C ARG A 165 13.73 9.17 -1.65
N GLN A 166 12.95 8.41 -0.89
CA GLN A 166 12.34 7.16 -1.39
C GLN A 166 11.45 7.41 -2.62
N ALA A 167 10.62 8.46 -2.59
CA ALA A 167 9.74 8.82 -3.70
C ALA A 167 10.51 9.26 -4.95
N VAL A 168 11.54 10.10 -4.79
CA VAL A 168 12.42 10.52 -5.90
C VAL A 168 13.12 9.32 -6.53
N SER A 169 13.74 8.45 -5.72
CA SER A 169 14.38 7.24 -6.21
C SER A 169 13.40 6.28 -6.88
N PHE A 170 12.16 6.19 -6.38
CA PHE A 170 11.09 5.40 -6.98
C PHE A 170 10.68 5.94 -8.37
N LEU A 171 10.46 7.24 -8.49
CA LEU A 171 10.11 7.90 -9.76
C LEU A 171 11.24 7.77 -10.78
N ALA A 172 12.48 8.01 -10.37
CA ALA A 172 13.66 7.88 -11.23
C ALA A 172 13.83 6.45 -11.77
N ARG A 173 13.62 5.42 -10.93
CA ARG A 173 13.64 4.02 -11.37
C ARG A 173 12.52 3.71 -12.36
N GLY A 174 11.32 4.29 -12.16
CA GLY A 174 10.19 4.16 -13.08
C GLY A 174 10.51 4.70 -14.48
N LEU A 175 11.11 5.89 -14.55
CA LEU A 175 11.52 6.51 -15.82
C LEU A 175 12.62 5.71 -16.54
N ARG A 176 13.61 5.19 -15.80
CA ARG A 176 14.67 4.34 -16.38
C ARG A 176 14.10 3.05 -16.98
N ARG A 177 13.13 2.41 -16.32
CA ARG A 177 12.46 1.19 -16.84
C ARG A 177 11.65 1.45 -18.12
N GLN A 178 11.00 2.62 -18.23
CA GLN A 178 10.24 2.98 -19.43
C GLN A 178 11.13 3.32 -20.63
N ARG A 179 12.34 3.82 -20.38
CA ARG A 179 13.32 4.18 -21.43
C ARG A 179 14.19 3.01 -21.88
N ALA A 180 14.17 1.87 -21.17
CA ALA A 180 14.86 0.68 -21.62
C ALA A 180 14.19 0.19 -22.92
N PRO A 181 14.95 -0.03 -24.01
CA PRO A 181 14.37 -0.54 -25.25
C PRO A 181 13.66 -1.87 -24.97
N ALA A 182 12.45 -2.03 -25.52
CA ALA A 182 11.74 -3.29 -25.45
C ALA A 182 12.64 -4.36 -26.08
N ALA A 183 13.16 -5.28 -25.26
CA ALA A 183 13.91 -6.41 -25.78
C ALA A 183 13.00 -7.15 -26.75
N SER A 184 13.37 -7.17 -28.03
CA SER A 184 12.67 -7.87 -29.09
C SER A 184 12.64 -9.36 -28.74
N SER A 185 11.48 -9.88 -28.37
CA SER A 185 11.25 -11.30 -28.16
C SER A 185 11.15 -12.01 -29.52
N THR A 186 12.28 -12.17 -30.21
CA THR A 186 12.41 -13.21 -31.25
C THR A 186 12.79 -14.51 -30.54
N THR A 187 11.78 -15.23 -30.07
CA THR A 187 11.98 -16.65 -29.74
C THR A 187 11.45 -17.45 -30.91
N SER A 188 12.33 -17.74 -31.87
CA SER A 188 12.12 -18.82 -32.83
C SER A 188 12.08 -20.12 -32.04
N CYS A 189 10.91 -20.75 -32.00
CA CYS A 189 10.73 -22.12 -31.51
C CYS A 189 11.31 -23.08 -32.56
N PRO A 190 12.31 -23.93 -32.26
CA PRO A 190 12.57 -25.09 -33.09
C PRO A 190 11.57 -26.18 -32.73
N MET A 191 10.79 -26.62 -33.71
CA MET A 191 10.02 -27.87 -33.62
C MET A 191 10.98 -29.04 -33.42
N VAL A 192 10.78 -29.79 -32.34
CA VAL A 192 11.05 -31.24 -32.25
C VAL A 192 9.91 -31.85 -31.43
#